data_AF-A0A7K1FKE0-F1
#
_entry.id   AF-A0A7K1FKE0-F1
#
_cell.length_a   1.000
_cell.length_b   1.000
_cell.length_c   1.000
_cell.angle_alpha   90.00
_cell.angle_beta   90.00
_cell.angle_gamma   90.00
#
_symmetry.space_group_name_H-M   'P 1'
#
loop_
_entity.id
_entity.type
_entity.pdbx_description
1 polymer ?
#
loop_
_entity_poly.entity_id
_entity_poly.type
_entity_poly.pdbx_seq_one_letter_code
_entity_poly.pdbx_strand_id
1 'polypeptide(L)'
;MIGGTGPAVPTDREIHYAAFHGISDITGAGPLVVVHGNCQAEALRVLIAAGDVRTVRIPPVFELRQADLGRLAALLARADVLVTQPVRDDYAGLPLGSAQLAAALPAAARVLRVPIVRWTGLHPVQAIIRDPQDPSAPPPGVPYHDLRTLAAAAGLPAPRPTPRTVRAVAAAAVAELRRRESTCDVIVSDLFETPRPADMLTINHPGNRILRALAERIRRRLGLDRATVDPGRTLLTEVIAPVEDVVLQAWQLSGRGTALPDAWRVRGEVVPDTLVREVQLDWYRTRPDVVDAGLRRHRDTLQLLGFAA
;
A
#
# COMPACT_ATOMS: atom_id res chain seq x y z
N MET A 1 -6.66 -40.58 -33.13
CA MET A 1 -7.27 -39.24 -33.27
C MET A 1 -6.72 -38.37 -32.15
N ILE A 2 -5.95 -37.36 -32.53
CA ILE A 2 -5.22 -36.47 -31.62
C ILE A 2 -6.23 -35.40 -31.20
N GLY A 3 -6.70 -35.45 -29.95
CA GLY A 3 -7.60 -34.45 -29.40
C GLY A 3 -6.86 -33.14 -29.22
N GLY A 4 -6.95 -32.26 -30.21
CA GLY A 4 -6.45 -30.89 -30.11
C GLY A 4 -7.26 -30.15 -29.05
N THR A 5 -6.67 -29.93 -27.88
CA THR A 5 -7.16 -28.92 -26.95
C THR A 5 -6.96 -27.57 -27.61
N GLY A 6 -8.05 -26.90 -28.00
CA GLY A 6 -8.00 -25.49 -28.41
C GLY A 6 -7.33 -24.63 -27.34
N PRO A 7 -6.88 -23.42 -27.68
CA PRO A 7 -6.24 -22.54 -26.70
C PRO A 7 -7.18 -22.34 -25.51
N ALA A 8 -6.67 -22.59 -24.31
CA ALA A 8 -7.43 -22.40 -23.08
C ALA A 8 -7.90 -20.93 -22.99
N VAL A 9 -9.16 -20.73 -22.61
CA VAL A 9 -9.71 -19.38 -22.39
C VAL A 9 -8.95 -18.74 -21.22
N PRO A 10 -8.41 -17.51 -21.38
CA PRO A 10 -7.71 -16.82 -20.31
C PRO A 10 -8.60 -16.57 -19.09
N THR A 11 -8.03 -16.69 -17.90
CA THR A 11 -8.70 -16.35 -16.64
C THR A 11 -8.86 -14.83 -16.46
N ASP A 12 -9.77 -14.40 -15.59
CA ASP A 12 -9.96 -12.97 -15.25
C ASP A 12 -8.65 -12.31 -14.78
N ARG A 13 -7.82 -13.05 -14.02
CA ARG A 13 -6.50 -12.57 -13.60
C ARG A 13 -5.59 -12.34 -14.81
N GLU A 14 -5.55 -13.29 -15.73
CA GLU A 14 -4.69 -13.18 -16.91
C GLU A 14 -5.14 -12.03 -17.81
N ILE A 15 -6.45 -11.83 -17.97
CA ILE A 15 -7.00 -10.66 -18.68
C ILE A 15 -6.63 -9.35 -17.96
N HIS A 16 -6.74 -9.33 -16.62
CA HIS A 16 -6.41 -8.15 -15.82
C HIS A 16 -4.94 -7.72 -15.94
N TYR A 17 -4.05 -8.70 -16.15
CA TYR A 17 -2.62 -8.54 -16.35
C TYR A 17 -2.20 -8.93 -17.79
N ALA A 18 -3.06 -8.67 -18.79
CA ALA A 18 -2.92 -9.21 -20.15
C ALA A 18 -1.52 -9.02 -20.77
N ALA A 19 -0.94 -7.82 -20.66
CA ALA A 19 0.40 -7.56 -21.18
C ALA A 19 1.51 -8.35 -20.47
N PHE A 20 1.36 -8.56 -19.16
CA PHE A 20 2.28 -9.39 -18.37
C PHE A 20 2.16 -10.88 -18.71
N HIS A 21 0.96 -11.36 -19.03
CA HIS A 21 0.70 -12.74 -19.46
C HIS A 21 0.91 -12.98 -20.96
N GLY A 22 1.26 -11.95 -21.74
CA GLY A 22 1.47 -12.06 -23.19
C GLY A 22 0.18 -12.20 -24.00
N ILE A 23 -0.97 -11.83 -23.42
CA ILE A 23 -2.28 -11.82 -24.09
C ILE A 23 -2.47 -10.55 -24.93
N SER A 24 -1.86 -9.44 -24.51
CA SER A 24 -1.84 -8.17 -25.24
C SER A 24 -0.43 -7.63 -25.38
N ASP A 25 -0.18 -6.80 -26.38
CA ASP A 25 1.12 -6.15 -26.54
C ASP A 25 1.36 -5.05 -25.50
N ILE A 26 2.64 -4.79 -25.24
CA ILE A 26 3.09 -3.61 -24.50
C ILE A 26 3.10 -2.42 -25.47
N THR A 27 2.15 -1.51 -25.32
CA THR A 27 1.98 -0.37 -26.22
C THR A 27 2.71 0.89 -25.72
N GLY A 28 2.90 1.85 -26.62
CA GLY A 28 3.56 3.14 -26.35
C GLY A 28 4.96 3.24 -26.93
N ALA A 29 5.63 4.37 -26.67
CA ALA A 29 6.99 4.67 -27.12
C ALA A 29 7.93 4.91 -25.93
N GLY A 30 9.24 4.93 -26.19
CA GLY A 30 10.24 5.24 -25.18
C GLY A 30 10.66 4.04 -24.30
N PRO A 31 11.37 4.29 -23.19
CA PRO A 31 11.91 3.23 -22.34
C PRO A 31 10.79 2.41 -21.68
N LEU A 32 11.04 1.12 -21.49
CA LEU A 32 10.18 0.20 -20.75
C LEU A 32 10.45 0.34 -19.25
N VAL A 33 9.47 0.89 -18.55
CA VAL A 33 9.47 1.07 -17.09
C VAL A 33 8.62 0.00 -16.42
N VAL A 34 9.25 -0.82 -15.59
CA VAL A 34 8.59 -1.79 -14.71
C VAL A 34 8.46 -1.18 -13.32
N VAL A 35 7.25 -1.18 -12.75
CA VAL A 35 6.99 -0.67 -11.41
C VAL A 35 6.62 -1.83 -10.48
N HIS A 36 7.45 -2.10 -9.48
CA HIS A 36 7.34 -3.26 -8.59
C HIS A 36 7.18 -2.87 -7.11
N GLY A 37 6.22 -3.48 -6.42
CA GLY A 37 5.97 -3.23 -5.01
C GLY A 37 4.60 -3.73 -4.56
N ASN A 38 4.05 -3.12 -3.52
CA ASN A 38 2.70 -3.41 -3.03
C ASN A 38 1.62 -2.76 -3.93
N CYS A 39 0.38 -2.65 -3.44
CA CYS A 39 -0.74 -2.03 -4.16
C CYS A 39 -0.45 -0.63 -4.73
N GLN A 40 0.48 0.13 -4.13
CA GLN A 40 0.88 1.47 -4.59
C GLN A 40 1.65 1.44 -5.92
N ALA A 41 2.31 0.32 -6.25
CA ALA A 41 3.12 0.20 -7.46
C ALA A 41 2.29 0.42 -8.74
N GLU A 42 1.09 -0.17 -8.80
CA GLU A 42 0.19 0.04 -9.93
C GLU A 42 -0.32 1.48 -10.01
N ALA A 43 -0.62 2.09 -8.86
CA ALA A 43 -1.04 3.49 -8.81
C ALA A 43 0.07 4.43 -9.31
N LEU A 44 1.33 4.17 -8.95
CA LEU A 44 2.48 4.90 -9.44
C LEU A 44 2.72 4.67 -10.94
N ARG A 45 2.59 3.42 -11.42
CA ARG A 45 2.71 3.09 -12.85
C ARG A 45 1.74 3.93 -13.68
N VAL A 46 0.47 3.99 -13.28
CA VAL A 46 -0.56 4.79 -13.95
C VAL A 46 -0.14 6.26 -14.05
N LEU A 47 0.41 6.83 -12.98
CA LEU A 47 0.80 8.24 -12.94
C LEU A 47 2.14 8.56 -13.61
N ILE A 48 3.00 7.55 -13.80
CA ILE A 48 4.27 7.69 -14.55
C ILE A 48 4.02 7.61 -16.06
N ALA A 49 3.00 6.87 -16.50
CA ALA A 49 2.67 6.64 -17.90
C ALA A 49 2.08 7.88 -18.59
N ALA A 50 2.94 8.79 -19.05
CA ALA A 50 2.55 10.06 -19.69
C ALA A 50 2.67 10.04 -21.24
N GLY A 51 2.83 8.87 -21.85
CA GLY A 51 2.95 8.70 -23.32
C GLY A 51 4.39 8.70 -23.86
N ASP A 52 5.37 9.05 -23.03
CA ASP A 52 6.81 9.07 -23.35
C ASP A 52 7.58 7.85 -22.83
N VAL A 53 6.87 6.92 -22.19
CA VAL A 53 7.39 5.67 -21.65
C VAL A 53 6.41 4.53 -21.92
N ARG A 54 6.94 3.31 -22.07
CA ARG A 54 6.15 2.08 -22.06
C ARG A 54 6.07 1.57 -20.63
N THR A 55 4.90 1.15 -20.18
CA THR A 55 4.73 0.54 -18.85
C THR A 55 3.88 -0.73 -18.94
N VAL A 56 4.12 -1.66 -18.02
CA VAL A 56 3.34 -2.90 -17.93
C VAL A 56 2.71 -3.00 -16.55
N ARG A 57 1.41 -3.27 -16.52
CA ARG A 57 0.73 -3.66 -15.29
C ARG A 57 1.17 -5.07 -14.92
N ILE A 58 1.76 -5.22 -13.74
CA ILE A 58 2.15 -6.51 -13.17
C ILE A 58 1.40 -6.75 -11.85
N PRO A 59 1.24 -8.00 -11.40
CA PRO A 59 0.72 -8.27 -10.08
C PRO A 59 1.56 -7.60 -8.98
N PRO A 60 0.95 -7.07 -7.91
CA PRO A 60 1.72 -6.59 -6.77
C PRO A 60 2.48 -7.76 -6.13
N VAL A 61 3.55 -7.44 -5.39
CA VAL A 61 4.52 -8.42 -4.88
C VAL A 61 3.90 -9.57 -4.07
N PHE A 62 2.82 -9.30 -3.33
CA PHE A 62 2.12 -10.30 -2.52
C PHE A 62 1.13 -11.17 -3.32
N GLU A 63 0.88 -10.84 -4.58
CA GLU A 63 0.06 -11.64 -5.51
C GLU A 63 0.91 -12.45 -6.51
N LEU A 64 2.22 -12.21 -6.59
CA LEU A 64 3.10 -12.94 -7.49
C LEU A 64 3.27 -14.39 -7.01
N ARG A 65 3.16 -15.31 -7.96
CA ARG A 65 3.22 -16.76 -7.72
C ARG A 65 4.45 -17.36 -8.40
N GLN A 66 4.83 -18.58 -8.03
CA GLN A 66 5.92 -19.30 -8.69
C GLN A 66 5.75 -19.40 -10.21
N ALA A 67 4.50 -19.57 -10.69
CA ALA A 67 4.17 -19.61 -12.11
C ALA A 67 4.41 -18.28 -12.84
N ASP A 68 4.46 -17.15 -12.13
CA ASP A 68 4.68 -15.83 -12.69
C ASP A 68 6.18 -15.52 -12.90
N LEU A 69 7.09 -16.26 -12.25
CA LEU A 69 8.53 -15.94 -12.20
C LEU A 69 9.19 -15.94 -13.57
N GLY A 70 8.86 -16.90 -14.44
CA GLY A 70 9.41 -16.93 -15.80
C GLY A 70 9.02 -15.71 -16.62
N ARG A 71 7.79 -15.20 -16.44
CA ARG A 71 7.28 -14.00 -17.13
C ARG A 71 7.90 -12.74 -16.56
N LEU A 72 8.03 -12.67 -15.24
CA LEU A 72 8.70 -11.57 -14.57
C LEU A 72 10.16 -11.46 -15.02
N ALA A 73 10.90 -12.57 -15.07
CA ALA A 73 12.27 -12.60 -15.57
C ALA A 73 12.36 -12.14 -17.04
N ALA A 74 11.48 -12.64 -17.91
CA ALA A 74 11.44 -12.24 -19.33
C ALA A 74 11.11 -10.76 -19.53
N LEU A 75 10.26 -10.18 -18.66
CA LEU A 75 9.95 -8.76 -18.65
C LEU A 75 11.13 -7.92 -18.14
N LEU A 76 11.80 -8.34 -17.05
CA LEU A 76 12.95 -7.64 -16.49
C LEU A 76 14.15 -7.64 -17.44
N ALA A 77 14.41 -8.75 -18.15
CA ALA A 77 15.50 -8.87 -19.11
C ALA A 77 15.42 -7.89 -20.30
N ARG A 78 14.28 -7.22 -20.49
CA ARG A 78 14.07 -6.19 -21.52
C ARG A 78 13.71 -4.81 -20.95
N ALA A 79 13.68 -4.68 -19.63
CA ALA A 79 13.30 -3.43 -18.97
C ALA A 79 14.48 -2.44 -19.00
N ASP A 80 14.18 -1.19 -19.33
CA ASP A 80 15.15 -0.09 -19.30
C ASP A 80 15.22 0.53 -17.90
N VAL A 81 14.12 0.46 -17.16
CA VAL A 81 13.99 1.03 -15.81
C VAL A 81 13.18 0.09 -14.91
N LEU A 82 13.67 -0.13 -13.70
CA LEU A 82 12.92 -0.70 -12.59
C LEU A 82 12.66 0.37 -11.52
N VAL A 83 11.41 0.76 -11.33
CA VAL A 83 10.97 1.53 -10.17
C VAL A 83 10.47 0.55 -9.12
N THR A 84 11.17 0.40 -8.00
CA THR A 84 10.81 -0.61 -7.00
C THR A 84 10.71 -0.08 -5.58
N GLN A 85 9.69 -0.52 -4.85
CA GLN A 85 9.67 -0.37 -3.40
C GLN A 85 10.63 -1.36 -2.73
N PRO A 86 11.26 -1.01 -1.58
CA PRO A 86 12.07 -1.95 -0.82
C PRO A 86 11.27 -3.21 -0.43
N VAL A 87 11.69 -4.34 -0.98
CA VAL A 87 11.20 -5.69 -0.69
C VAL A 87 12.40 -6.53 -0.32
N ARG A 88 12.31 -7.25 0.80
CA ARG A 88 13.37 -8.18 1.23
C ARG A 88 13.55 -9.31 0.22
N ASP A 89 14.75 -9.81 0.11
CA ASP A 89 15.01 -11.02 -0.67
C ASP A 89 14.20 -12.20 -0.14
N ASP A 90 13.86 -13.09 -1.07
CA ASP A 90 13.06 -14.30 -0.82
C ASP A 90 11.71 -14.00 -0.15
N TYR A 91 11.10 -12.88 -0.55
CA TYR A 91 9.77 -12.49 -0.09
C TYR A 91 8.77 -13.59 -0.46
N ALA A 92 8.05 -14.08 0.54
CA ALA A 92 7.13 -15.22 0.42
C ALA A 92 7.78 -16.49 -0.17
N GLY A 93 9.09 -16.69 0.02
CA GLY A 93 9.83 -17.83 -0.50
C GLY A 93 10.14 -17.76 -2.00
N LEU A 94 9.95 -16.58 -2.61
CA LEU A 94 10.17 -16.35 -4.04
C LEU A 94 11.24 -15.25 -4.23
N PRO A 95 12.03 -15.28 -5.33
CA PRO A 95 13.11 -14.33 -5.58
C PRO A 95 12.56 -12.96 -6.06
N LEU A 96 11.77 -12.32 -5.20
CA LEU A 96 11.03 -11.07 -5.47
C LEU A 96 11.64 -9.86 -4.76
N GLY A 97 12.79 -10.03 -4.11
CA GLY A 97 13.48 -8.93 -3.43
C GLY A 97 13.94 -7.84 -4.40
N SER A 98 13.96 -6.59 -3.93
CA SER A 98 14.37 -5.48 -4.79
C SER A 98 15.79 -5.63 -5.32
N ALA A 99 16.69 -6.26 -4.55
CA ALA A 99 18.05 -6.55 -4.99
C ALA A 99 18.08 -7.67 -6.04
N GLN A 100 17.31 -8.73 -5.82
CA GLN A 100 17.16 -9.85 -6.77
C GLN A 100 16.59 -9.39 -8.12
N LEU A 101 15.53 -8.57 -8.11
CA LEU A 101 14.96 -8.04 -9.34
C LEU A 101 15.90 -7.06 -10.05
N ALA A 102 16.63 -6.23 -9.31
CA ALA A 102 17.64 -5.35 -9.87
C ALA A 102 18.77 -6.12 -10.57
N ALA A 103 19.20 -7.26 -10.00
CA ALA A 103 20.24 -8.11 -10.57
C ALA A 103 19.78 -8.84 -11.86
N ALA A 104 18.47 -8.97 -12.08
CA ALA A 104 17.90 -9.59 -13.27
C ALA A 104 17.77 -8.63 -14.48
N LEU A 105 18.10 -7.35 -14.29
CA LEU A 105 18.01 -6.34 -15.35
C LEU A 105 19.25 -6.36 -16.28
N PRO A 106 19.12 -5.85 -17.52
CA PRO A 106 20.26 -5.52 -18.36
C PRO A 106 21.25 -4.58 -17.67
N ALA A 107 22.54 -4.70 -17.98
CA ALA A 107 23.58 -3.85 -17.37
C ALA A 107 23.39 -2.34 -17.59
N ALA A 108 22.72 -1.95 -18.69
CA ALA A 108 22.40 -0.56 -19.00
C ALA A 108 21.12 -0.04 -18.32
N ALA A 109 20.34 -0.92 -17.69
CA ALA A 109 19.07 -0.55 -17.07
C ALA A 109 19.29 0.27 -15.78
N ARG A 110 18.31 1.11 -15.45
CA ARG A 110 18.34 1.94 -14.24
C ARG A 110 17.40 1.39 -13.18
N VAL A 111 17.83 1.46 -11.92
CA VAL A 111 16.98 1.10 -10.78
C VAL A 111 16.70 2.35 -9.96
N LEU A 112 15.42 2.56 -9.63
CA LEU A 112 14.97 3.64 -8.75
C LEU A 112 14.16 3.05 -7.59
N ARG A 113 14.64 3.26 -6.36
CA ARG A 113 13.98 2.82 -5.13
C ARG A 113 13.03 3.91 -4.63
N VAL A 114 11.79 3.55 -4.37
CA VAL A 114 10.74 4.48 -3.92
C VAL A 114 10.15 4.03 -2.59
N PRO A 115 9.82 4.95 -1.67
CA PRO A 115 9.34 4.57 -0.35
C PRO A 115 7.97 3.90 -0.43
N ILE A 116 7.73 2.95 0.47
CA ILE A 116 6.37 2.49 0.76
C ILE A 116 5.70 3.58 1.59
N VAL A 117 4.70 4.26 1.02
CA VAL A 117 3.99 5.31 1.72
C VAL A 117 3.13 4.68 2.82
N ARG A 118 3.49 4.93 4.07
CA ARG A 118 2.70 4.55 5.23
C ARG A 118 2.67 5.70 6.21
N TRP A 119 1.49 6.18 6.56
CA TRP A 119 1.32 7.28 7.50
C TRP A 119 0.01 7.14 8.27
N THR A 120 0.08 7.21 9.61
CA THR A 120 -1.06 6.98 10.51
C THR A 120 -1.74 8.27 10.97
N GLY A 121 -1.32 9.45 10.49
CA GLY A 121 -1.83 10.72 11.03
C GLY A 121 -3.30 11.02 10.74
N LEU A 122 -3.92 10.38 9.74
CA LEU A 122 -5.38 10.41 9.54
C LEU A 122 -6.14 9.24 10.19
N HIS A 123 -5.43 8.17 10.57
CA HIS A 123 -6.00 6.95 11.12
C HIS A 123 -5.12 6.45 12.28
N PRO A 124 -5.06 7.19 13.40
CA PRO A 124 -4.02 7.06 14.43
C PRO A 124 -4.08 5.72 15.20
N VAL A 125 -5.23 5.06 15.17
CA VAL A 125 -5.49 3.79 15.84
C VAL A 125 -5.51 2.61 14.89
N GLN A 126 -5.36 2.83 13.58
CA GLN A 126 -5.37 1.76 12.60
C GLN A 126 -3.99 1.07 12.54
N ALA A 127 -3.99 -0.26 12.52
CA ALA A 127 -2.79 -1.07 12.56
C ALA A 127 -2.82 -2.21 11.53
N ILE A 128 -1.62 -2.70 11.18
CA ILE A 128 -1.45 -4.00 10.53
C ILE A 128 -0.74 -4.87 11.56
N ILE A 129 -1.34 -6.02 11.86
CA ILE A 129 -0.78 -7.05 12.74
C ILE A 129 -0.67 -8.29 11.88
N ARG A 130 0.46 -8.97 11.95
CA ARG A 130 0.64 -10.25 11.27
C ARG A 130 0.23 -11.33 12.25
N ASP A 131 -0.69 -12.18 11.84
CA ASP A 131 -1.05 -13.37 12.61
C ASP A 131 0.21 -14.27 12.72
N PRO A 132 0.58 -14.73 13.92
CA PRO A 132 1.76 -15.57 14.11
C PRO A 132 1.71 -16.91 13.37
N GLN A 133 0.51 -17.46 13.15
CA GLN A 133 0.29 -18.74 12.49
C GLN A 133 0.12 -18.58 10.96
N ASP A 134 -0.51 -17.48 10.53
CA ASP A 134 -0.62 -17.12 9.12
C ASP A 134 -0.34 -15.63 8.90
N PRO A 135 0.93 -15.23 8.67
CA PRO A 135 1.29 -13.82 8.49
C PRO A 135 0.62 -13.12 7.31
N SER A 136 -0.05 -13.87 6.42
CA SER A 136 -0.78 -13.35 5.27
C SER A 136 -2.28 -13.18 5.49
N ALA A 137 -2.84 -13.79 6.55
CA ALA A 137 -4.25 -13.70 6.87
C ALA A 137 -4.64 -12.27 7.30
N PRO A 138 -5.62 -11.62 6.63
CA PRO A 138 -6.16 -10.37 7.10
C PRO A 138 -7.17 -10.60 8.25
N PRO A 139 -7.40 -9.60 9.13
CA PRO A 139 -8.53 -9.66 10.06
C PRO A 139 -9.87 -9.62 9.30
N PRO A 140 -10.97 -10.08 9.93
CA PRO A 140 -12.29 -10.04 9.31
C PRO A 140 -12.83 -8.61 9.16
N GLY A 141 -13.76 -8.44 8.22
CA GLY A 141 -14.42 -7.17 7.89
C GLY A 141 -13.58 -6.28 6.98
N VAL A 142 -12.40 -5.86 7.44
CA VAL A 142 -11.47 -4.99 6.70
C VAL A 142 -10.03 -5.43 6.95
N PRO A 143 -9.07 -5.21 6.03
CA PRO A 143 -7.69 -5.69 6.17
C PRO A 143 -6.83 -4.84 7.12
N TYR A 144 -7.44 -4.31 8.18
CA TYR A 144 -6.79 -3.48 9.19
C TYR A 144 -7.36 -3.80 10.57
N HIS A 145 -6.49 -3.76 11.57
CA HIS A 145 -6.90 -3.82 12.96
C HIS A 145 -7.12 -2.42 13.51
N ASP A 146 -7.94 -2.32 14.55
CA ASP A 146 -8.08 -1.11 15.36
C ASP A 146 -7.48 -1.35 16.75
N LEU A 147 -6.55 -0.48 17.18
CA LEU A 147 -5.84 -0.62 18.45
C LEU A 147 -6.74 -0.48 19.69
N ARG A 148 -7.89 0.21 19.59
CA ARG A 148 -8.90 0.26 20.66
C ARG A 148 -9.60 -1.08 20.78
N THR A 149 -9.95 -1.67 19.64
CA THR A 149 -10.59 -2.99 19.58
C THR A 149 -9.66 -4.08 20.09
N LEU A 150 -8.38 -4.00 19.72
CA LEU A 150 -7.33 -4.88 20.22
C LEU A 150 -7.16 -4.77 21.76
N ALA A 151 -7.09 -3.54 22.29
CA ALA A 151 -7.00 -3.32 23.73
C ALA A 151 -8.24 -3.83 24.47
N ALA A 152 -9.44 -3.61 23.93
CA ALA A 152 -10.68 -4.14 24.49
C ALA A 152 -10.68 -5.68 24.53
N ALA A 153 -10.18 -6.34 23.47
CA ALA A 153 -10.03 -7.80 23.44
C ALA A 153 -9.07 -8.32 24.53
N ALA A 154 -8.06 -7.51 24.89
CA ALA A 154 -7.12 -7.81 25.97
C ALA A 154 -7.61 -7.40 27.38
N GLY A 155 -8.82 -6.86 27.50
CA GLY A 155 -9.34 -6.34 28.77
C GLY A 155 -8.64 -5.05 29.25
N LEU A 156 -7.96 -4.34 28.36
CA LEU A 156 -7.25 -3.10 28.67
C LEU A 156 -8.13 -1.87 28.43
N PRO A 157 -8.02 -0.81 29.26
CA PRO A 157 -8.66 0.47 28.99
C PRO A 157 -8.18 1.06 27.65
N ALA A 158 -9.13 1.45 26.81
CA ALA A 158 -8.86 2.10 25.53
C ALA A 158 -9.28 3.59 25.60
N PRO A 159 -8.38 4.50 25.98
CA PRO A 159 -8.70 5.93 26.00
C PRO A 159 -9.06 6.44 24.61
N ARG A 160 -9.93 7.45 24.56
CA ARG A 160 -10.23 8.14 23.31
C ARG A 160 -9.00 8.97 22.87
N PRO A 161 -8.61 8.93 21.59
CA PRO A 161 -7.58 9.83 21.07
C PRO A 161 -7.94 11.29 21.34
N THR A 162 -6.92 12.11 21.56
CA THR A 162 -7.00 13.57 21.65
C THR A 162 -6.23 14.21 20.49
N PRO A 163 -6.46 15.49 20.15
CA PRO A 163 -5.66 16.17 19.12
C PRO A 163 -4.14 16.07 19.35
N ARG A 164 -3.71 16.07 20.62
CA ARG A 164 -2.29 15.92 21.00
C ARG A 164 -1.75 14.53 20.66
N THR A 165 -2.48 13.47 21.02
CA THR A 165 -2.03 12.09 20.75
C THR A 165 -2.05 11.78 19.26
N VAL A 166 -3.02 12.31 18.50
CA VAL A 166 -3.04 12.20 17.03
C VAL A 166 -1.76 12.78 16.42
N ARG A 167 -1.39 14.01 16.81
CA ARG A 167 -0.14 14.64 16.32
C ARG A 167 1.11 13.87 16.74
N ALA A 168 1.14 13.30 17.95
CA ALA A 168 2.26 12.50 18.42
C ALA A 168 2.45 11.20 17.60
N VAL A 169 1.36 10.47 17.34
CA VAL A 169 1.38 9.28 16.47
C VAL A 169 1.81 9.65 15.04
N ALA A 170 1.33 10.77 14.51
CA ALA A 170 1.71 11.24 13.18
C ALA A 170 3.19 11.62 13.07
N ALA A 171 3.75 12.26 14.10
CA ALA A 171 5.17 12.59 14.16
C ALA A 171 6.04 11.32 14.20
N ALA A 172 5.64 10.31 14.98
CA ALA A 172 6.31 9.01 15.00
C ALA A 172 6.24 8.31 13.63
N ALA A 173 5.09 8.40 12.94
CA ALA A 173 4.92 7.85 11.59
C ALA A 173 5.80 8.57 10.55
N VAL A 174 5.92 9.89 10.61
CA VAL A 174 6.84 10.66 9.75
C VAL A 174 8.29 10.27 10.02
N ALA A 175 8.69 10.11 11.29
CA ALA A 175 10.04 9.70 11.64
C ALA A 175 10.38 8.30 11.08
N GLU A 176 9.46 7.34 11.20
CA GLU A 176 9.62 6.01 10.59
C GLU A 176 9.66 6.06 9.07
N LEU A 177 8.84 6.89 8.43
CA LEU A 177 8.86 7.07 6.99
C LEU A 177 10.19 7.67 6.52
N ARG A 178 10.71 8.70 7.21
CA ARG A 178 12.05 9.27 6.96
C ARG A 178 13.16 8.24 7.11
N ARG A 179 13.08 7.35 8.11
CA ARG A 179 14.04 6.24 8.25
C ARG A 179 14.04 5.33 7.02
N ARG A 180 12.86 4.94 6.52
CA ARG A 180 12.72 4.08 5.32
C ARG A 180 13.15 4.79 4.04
N GLU A 181 12.96 6.10 3.97
CA GLU A 181 13.40 6.92 2.84
C GLU A 181 14.93 7.01 2.72
N SER A 182 15.69 6.74 3.78
CA SER A 182 17.17 6.80 3.74
C SER A 182 17.81 5.85 2.72
N THR A 183 17.10 4.79 2.33
CA THR A 183 17.53 3.83 1.29
C THR A 183 16.76 3.99 -0.03
N CYS A 184 16.02 5.09 -0.18
CA CYS A 184 15.21 5.39 -1.36
C CYS A 184 15.78 6.57 -2.14
N ASP A 185 15.47 6.64 -3.43
CA ASP A 185 15.93 7.71 -4.32
C ASP A 185 15.01 8.94 -4.31
N VAL A 186 13.82 8.80 -3.72
CA VAL A 186 12.83 9.87 -3.58
C VAL A 186 12.27 9.86 -2.16
N ILE A 187 11.90 11.04 -1.68
CA ILE A 187 11.19 11.21 -0.41
C ILE A 187 9.72 11.52 -0.67
N VAL A 188 8.89 11.40 0.36
CA VAL A 188 7.46 11.78 0.38
C VAL A 188 7.03 12.31 1.75
N SER A 189 7.82 12.09 2.80
CA SER A 189 7.50 12.44 4.18
C SER A 189 7.22 13.92 4.42
N ASP A 190 7.86 14.82 3.65
CA ASP A 190 7.65 16.27 3.69
C ASP A 190 6.20 16.67 3.35
N LEU A 191 5.50 15.86 2.54
CA LEU A 191 4.12 16.16 2.16
C LEU A 191 3.14 16.06 3.34
N PHE A 192 3.51 15.35 4.41
CA PHE A 192 2.70 15.16 5.60
C PHE A 192 2.89 16.25 6.67
N GLU A 193 3.70 17.28 6.40
CA GLU A 193 3.81 18.47 7.26
C GLU A 193 2.54 19.33 7.20
N THR A 194 1.82 19.27 6.07
CA THR A 194 0.53 19.96 5.85
C THR A 194 -0.50 18.98 5.29
N PRO A 195 -1.01 18.05 6.11
CA PRO A 195 -1.90 17.00 5.63
C PRO A 195 -3.22 17.57 5.13
N ARG A 196 -3.84 16.88 4.17
CA ARG A 196 -5.18 17.18 3.64
C ARG A 196 -6.12 15.99 3.86
N PRO A 197 -7.45 16.19 3.85
CA PRO A 197 -8.41 15.14 4.21
C PRO A 197 -8.30 13.86 3.36
N ALA A 198 -7.89 13.99 2.09
CA ALA A 198 -7.78 12.88 1.16
C ALA A 198 -6.32 12.46 0.89
N ASP A 199 -5.35 12.89 1.71
CA ASP A 199 -3.94 12.51 1.51
C ASP A 199 -3.67 11.04 1.82
N MET A 200 -4.46 10.42 2.70
CA MET A 200 -4.47 8.98 2.98
C MET A 200 -5.91 8.48 3.07
N LEU A 201 -6.22 7.36 2.40
CA LEU A 201 -7.50 6.66 2.45
C LEU A 201 -7.51 5.57 3.53
N THR A 202 -6.33 5.01 3.81
CA THR A 202 -5.99 4.12 4.92
C THR A 202 -4.53 4.39 5.28
N ILE A 203 -3.97 3.73 6.30
CA ILE A 203 -2.58 3.98 6.72
C ILE A 203 -1.53 3.67 5.64
N ASN A 204 -1.85 2.91 4.60
CA ASN A 204 -0.95 2.54 3.49
C ASN A 204 -1.55 2.78 2.10
N HIS A 205 -2.74 3.39 1.99
CA HIS A 205 -3.34 3.79 0.71
C HIS A 205 -3.27 5.32 0.58
N PRO A 206 -2.15 5.88 0.08
CA PRO A 206 -2.06 7.32 -0.19
C PRO A 206 -3.07 7.76 -1.24
N GLY A 207 -3.60 8.97 -1.08
CA GLY A 207 -4.47 9.59 -2.07
C GLY A 207 -3.70 10.19 -3.24
N ASN A 208 -4.47 10.64 -4.24
CA ASN A 208 -3.93 11.11 -5.52
C ASN A 208 -2.91 12.25 -5.38
N ARG A 209 -3.05 13.16 -4.40
CA ARG A 209 -2.08 14.26 -4.21
C ARG A 209 -0.69 13.71 -3.90
N ILE A 210 -0.61 12.79 -2.94
CA ILE A 210 0.64 12.17 -2.49
C ILE A 210 1.23 11.31 -3.62
N LEU A 211 0.40 10.51 -4.28
CA LEU A 211 0.82 9.66 -5.40
C LEU A 211 1.34 10.47 -6.59
N ARG A 212 0.68 11.58 -6.96
CA ARG A 212 1.14 12.45 -8.06
C ARG A 212 2.46 13.12 -7.74
N ALA A 213 2.60 13.68 -6.54
CA ALA A 213 3.86 14.27 -6.11
C ALA A 213 5.01 13.25 -6.11
N LEU A 214 4.74 11.99 -5.73
CA LEU A 214 5.72 10.92 -5.80
C LEU A 214 6.05 10.54 -7.26
N ALA A 215 5.05 10.44 -8.13
CA ALA A 215 5.25 10.17 -9.56
C ALA A 215 6.07 11.28 -10.25
N GLU A 216 5.80 12.56 -9.95
CA GLU A 216 6.60 13.69 -10.45
C GLU A 216 8.05 13.62 -9.99
N ARG A 217 8.30 13.24 -8.72
CA ARG A 217 9.66 13.03 -8.19
C ARG A 217 10.36 11.89 -8.92
N ILE A 218 9.65 10.79 -9.19
CA ILE A 218 10.16 9.65 -9.96
C ILE A 218 10.53 10.08 -11.38
N ARG A 219 9.62 10.74 -12.11
CA ARG A 219 9.87 11.22 -13.48
C ARG A 219 11.10 12.13 -13.54
N ARG A 220 11.21 13.08 -12.60
CA ARG A 220 12.38 13.95 -12.47
C ARG A 220 13.68 13.17 -12.25
N ARG A 221 13.67 12.15 -11.38
CA ARG A 221 14.86 11.30 -11.16
C ARG A 221 15.23 10.48 -12.37
N LEU A 222 14.24 10.08 -13.17
CA LEU A 222 14.46 9.37 -14.42
C LEU A 222 14.91 10.29 -15.56
N GLY A 223 14.86 11.62 -15.39
CA GLY A 223 15.17 12.57 -16.46
C GLY A 223 14.10 12.59 -17.55
N LEU A 224 12.87 12.16 -17.23
CA LEU A 224 11.72 12.24 -18.12
C LEU A 224 11.11 13.63 -18.09
N ASP A 225 10.40 13.99 -19.14
CA ASP A 225 9.73 15.28 -19.24
C ASP A 225 8.73 15.48 -18.10
N ARG A 226 8.52 16.72 -17.70
CA ARG A 226 7.47 17.03 -16.72
C ARG A 226 6.12 16.73 -17.37
N ALA A 227 5.36 15.87 -16.73
CA ALA A 227 4.01 15.54 -17.16
C ALA A 227 3.11 15.38 -15.94
N THR A 228 1.89 15.87 -16.07
CA THR A 228 0.84 15.73 -15.06
C THR A 228 -0.19 14.76 -15.61
N VAL A 229 -0.12 13.50 -15.18
CA VAL A 229 -1.10 12.48 -15.59
C VAL A 229 -2.32 12.56 -14.69
N ASP A 230 -3.49 12.82 -15.27
CA ASP A 230 -4.78 12.69 -14.58
C ASP A 230 -5.35 11.27 -14.76
N PRO A 231 -5.43 10.43 -13.71
CA PRO A 231 -6.00 9.10 -13.81
C PRO A 231 -7.53 9.11 -13.98
N GLY A 232 -8.20 10.27 -13.93
CA GLY A 232 -9.65 10.41 -14.09
C GLY A 232 -10.48 9.77 -12.97
N ARG A 233 -9.83 9.27 -11.92
CA ARG A 233 -10.43 8.59 -10.77
C ARG A 233 -9.55 8.71 -9.52
N THR A 234 -10.12 8.45 -8.35
CA THR A 234 -9.32 8.25 -7.14
C THR A 234 -8.64 6.88 -7.18
N LEU A 235 -7.35 6.82 -6.92
CA LEU A 235 -6.57 5.58 -6.88
C LEU A 235 -6.64 4.96 -5.47
N LEU A 236 -6.38 3.65 -5.37
CA LEU A 236 -6.33 2.89 -4.11
C LEU A 236 -7.62 2.91 -3.26
N THR A 237 -8.78 3.02 -3.91
CA THR A 237 -10.09 3.11 -3.24
C THR A 237 -10.71 1.77 -2.86
N GLU A 238 -9.96 0.66 -2.89
CA GLU A 238 -10.50 -0.66 -2.51
C GLU A 238 -11.03 -0.65 -1.07
N VAL A 239 -10.33 0.05 -0.18
CA VAL A 239 -10.78 0.31 1.18
C VAL A 239 -10.53 1.78 1.50
N ILE A 240 -11.54 2.46 2.04
CA ILE A 240 -11.43 3.81 2.58
C ILE A 240 -11.89 3.73 4.04
N ALA A 241 -11.01 4.13 4.95
CA ALA A 241 -11.25 4.11 6.38
C ALA A 241 -12.00 5.37 6.83
N PRO A 242 -12.77 5.30 7.94
CA PRO A 242 -13.37 6.48 8.53
C PRO A 242 -12.31 7.47 9.02
N VAL A 243 -12.69 8.74 9.06
CA VAL A 243 -11.89 9.84 9.64
C VAL A 243 -12.70 10.47 10.77
N GLU A 244 -12.19 10.36 12.00
CA GLU A 244 -12.87 10.85 13.22
C GLU A 244 -12.73 12.37 13.39
N ASP A 245 -13.69 13.02 14.06
CA ASP A 245 -13.65 14.48 14.29
C ASP A 245 -12.39 14.94 15.04
N VAL A 246 -11.88 14.10 15.96
CA VAL A 246 -10.65 14.43 16.69
C VAL A 246 -9.43 14.54 15.76
N VAL A 247 -9.41 13.80 14.65
CA VAL A 247 -8.38 13.89 13.63
C VAL A 247 -8.53 15.20 12.85
N LEU A 248 -9.77 15.56 12.48
CA LEU A 248 -10.03 16.84 11.81
C LEU A 248 -9.63 18.02 12.68
N GLN A 249 -9.95 17.97 13.98
CA GLN A 249 -9.55 18.97 14.96
C GLN A 249 -8.02 19.02 15.13
N ALA A 250 -7.33 17.88 15.13
CA ALA A 250 -5.87 17.82 15.28
C ALA A 250 -5.12 18.59 14.20
N TRP A 251 -5.68 18.61 12.99
CA TRP A 251 -5.08 19.15 11.78
C TRP A 251 -5.79 20.39 11.24
N GLN A 252 -6.83 20.87 11.91
CA GLN A 252 -7.67 22.00 11.49
C GLN A 252 -8.23 21.80 10.06
N LEU A 253 -8.67 20.59 9.75
CA LEU A 253 -9.14 20.22 8.42
C LEU A 253 -10.61 20.60 8.21
N SER A 254 -10.89 21.20 7.07
CA SER A 254 -12.26 21.40 6.59
C SER A 254 -12.76 20.13 5.92
N GLY A 255 -13.49 19.30 6.68
CA GLY A 255 -14.16 18.10 6.17
C GLY A 255 -13.26 16.86 6.02
N ARG A 256 -13.87 15.77 5.53
CA ARG A 256 -13.28 14.41 5.50
C ARG A 256 -12.86 13.93 4.10
N GLY A 257 -13.03 14.77 3.09
CA GLY A 257 -12.88 14.35 1.69
C GLY A 257 -13.90 13.27 1.35
N THR A 258 -13.42 12.08 0.97
CA THR A 258 -14.26 10.92 0.60
C THR A 258 -14.59 9.99 1.76
N ALA A 259 -13.99 10.20 2.93
CA ALA A 259 -14.20 9.35 4.11
C ALA A 259 -15.52 9.66 4.83
N LEU A 260 -16.12 8.62 5.40
CA LEU A 260 -17.30 8.70 6.26
C LEU A 260 -16.87 8.84 7.73
N PRO A 261 -17.70 9.41 8.62
CA PRO A 261 -17.32 9.61 10.03
C PRO A 261 -17.24 8.31 10.84
N ASP A 262 -18.12 7.35 10.55
CA ASP A 262 -18.39 6.15 11.37
C ASP A 262 -18.54 4.87 10.53
N ALA A 263 -18.10 4.91 9.27
CA ALA A 263 -18.18 3.79 8.36
C ALA A 263 -16.96 3.70 7.44
N TRP A 264 -16.66 2.48 7.05
CA TRP A 264 -15.71 2.15 6.01
C TRP A 264 -16.42 2.16 4.66
N ARG A 265 -15.65 2.37 3.59
CA ARG A 265 -16.07 1.99 2.24
C ARG A 265 -15.18 0.86 1.75
N VAL A 266 -15.77 -0.30 1.44
CA VAL A 266 -15.06 -1.49 0.96
C VAL A 266 -15.59 -1.82 -0.43
N ARG A 267 -14.76 -1.64 -1.47
CA ARG A 267 -15.13 -1.86 -2.88
C ARG A 267 -16.43 -1.14 -3.30
N GLY A 268 -16.68 0.04 -2.73
CA GLY A 268 -17.86 0.86 -2.99
C GLY A 268 -18.98 0.70 -1.96
N GLU A 269 -18.99 -0.41 -1.21
CA GLU A 269 -20.02 -0.69 -0.20
C GLU A 269 -19.72 0.00 1.12
N VAL A 270 -20.75 0.52 1.77
CA VAL A 270 -20.63 1.15 3.10
C VAL A 270 -20.72 0.07 4.17
N VAL A 271 -19.69 -0.03 5.00
CA VAL A 271 -19.62 -0.99 6.11
C VAL A 271 -19.52 -0.22 7.43
N PRO A 272 -20.50 -0.33 8.35
CA PRO A 272 -20.45 0.34 9.64
C PRO A 272 -19.20 -0.04 10.45
N ASP A 273 -18.54 0.94 11.08
CA ASP A 273 -17.36 0.68 11.92
C ASP A 273 -17.70 -0.20 13.13
N THR A 274 -18.93 -0.09 13.64
CA THR A 274 -19.45 -0.96 14.71
C THR A 274 -19.45 -2.43 14.32
N LEU A 275 -19.88 -2.75 13.09
CA LEU A 275 -19.88 -4.12 12.58
C LEU A 275 -18.46 -4.65 12.43
N VAL A 276 -17.53 -3.85 11.90
CA VAL A 276 -16.10 -4.22 11.80
C VAL A 276 -15.53 -4.55 13.18
N ARG A 277 -15.81 -3.72 14.17
CA ARG A 277 -15.37 -3.95 15.56
C ARG A 277 -15.96 -5.23 16.15
N GLU A 278 -17.25 -5.48 15.98
CA GLU A 278 -17.92 -6.68 16.48
C GLU A 278 -17.29 -7.96 15.92
N VAL A 279 -17.15 -8.06 14.60
CA VAL A 279 -16.58 -9.26 13.96
C VAL A 279 -15.11 -9.47 14.33
N GLN A 280 -14.35 -8.38 14.55
CA GLN A 280 -12.95 -8.49 14.99
C GLN A 280 -12.85 -8.92 16.45
N LEU A 281 -13.73 -8.44 17.35
CA LEU A 281 -13.77 -8.90 18.74
C LEU A 281 -14.09 -10.40 18.82
N ASP A 282 -15.09 -10.85 18.06
CA ASP A 282 -15.44 -12.28 17.98
C ASP A 282 -14.25 -13.12 17.51
N TRP A 283 -13.53 -12.62 16.51
CA TRP A 283 -12.33 -13.28 15.99
C TRP A 283 -11.20 -13.33 17.01
N TYR A 284 -10.92 -12.23 17.73
CA TYR A 284 -9.88 -12.19 18.76
C TYR A 284 -10.13 -13.14 19.92
N ARG A 285 -11.39 -13.44 20.29
CA ARG A 285 -11.69 -14.44 21.34
C ARG A 285 -11.14 -15.83 21.01
N THR A 286 -11.03 -16.15 19.72
CA THR A 286 -10.48 -17.43 19.24
C THR A 286 -8.99 -17.37 18.89
N ARG A 287 -8.37 -16.18 18.98
CA ARG A 287 -6.99 -15.90 18.54
C ARG A 287 -6.25 -14.97 19.51
N PRO A 288 -6.03 -15.41 20.77
CA PRO A 288 -5.33 -14.59 21.76
C PRO A 288 -3.87 -14.31 21.38
N ASP A 289 -3.23 -15.18 20.59
CA ASP A 289 -1.88 -15.02 20.10
C ASP A 289 -1.72 -13.82 19.14
N VAL A 290 -2.75 -13.53 18.33
CA VAL A 290 -2.81 -12.32 17.51
C VAL A 290 -2.94 -11.07 18.37
N VAL A 291 -3.76 -11.12 19.43
CA VAL A 291 -3.91 -9.99 20.38
C VAL A 291 -2.56 -9.67 21.01
N ASP A 292 -1.91 -10.68 21.56
CA ASP A 292 -0.59 -10.63 22.16
C ASP A 292 0.48 -10.09 21.20
N ALA A 293 0.53 -10.60 19.97
CA ALA A 293 1.45 -10.14 18.95
C ALA A 293 1.19 -8.66 18.60
N GLY A 294 -0.08 -8.28 18.51
CA GLY A 294 -0.50 -6.89 18.27
C GLY A 294 -0.05 -5.92 19.36
N LEU A 295 -0.32 -6.25 20.63
CA LEU A 295 0.05 -5.42 21.77
C LEU A 295 1.57 -5.24 21.86
N ARG A 296 2.33 -6.33 21.69
CA ARG A 296 3.81 -6.26 21.67
C ARG A 296 4.31 -5.42 20.49
N ARG A 297 3.76 -5.65 19.30
CA ARG A 297 4.22 -4.99 18.06
C ARG A 297 3.95 -3.49 18.05
N HIS A 298 2.88 -3.04 18.69
CA HIS A 298 2.40 -1.66 18.68
C HIS A 298 2.48 -0.96 20.04
N ARG A 299 3.27 -1.48 20.99
CA ARG A 299 3.45 -0.93 22.34
C ARG A 299 3.70 0.59 22.33
N ASP A 300 4.67 1.06 21.54
CA ASP A 300 5.01 2.48 21.50
C ASP A 300 3.84 3.34 21.02
N THR A 301 3.09 2.88 20.00
CA THR A 301 1.90 3.57 19.50
C THR A 301 0.79 3.58 20.55
N LEU A 302 0.57 2.47 21.26
CA LEU A 302 -0.38 2.37 22.36
C LEU A 302 -0.03 3.36 23.48
N GLN A 303 1.24 3.46 23.86
CA GLN A 303 1.73 4.44 24.84
C GLN A 303 1.51 5.88 24.38
N LEU A 304 1.80 6.21 23.12
CA LEU A 304 1.52 7.54 22.55
C LEU A 304 0.03 7.89 22.57
N LEU A 305 -0.83 6.89 22.41
CA LEU A 305 -2.28 7.04 22.50
C LEU A 305 -2.80 7.06 23.95
N GLY A 306 -1.93 6.82 24.95
CA GLY A 306 -2.26 6.85 26.37
C GLY A 306 -2.82 5.55 26.93
N PHE A 307 -2.70 4.43 26.20
CA PHE A 307 -3.16 3.13 26.65
C PHE A 307 -2.24 2.60 27.74
N ALA A 308 -2.80 1.94 28.75
CA ALA A 308 -2.02 1.18 29.72
C ALA A 308 -1.59 -0.14 29.06
N ALA A 309 -0.40 -0.15 28.44
CA ALA A 309 0.14 -1.28 27.67
C ALA A 309 1.61 -1.57 28.03
#